data_AF-A0A9Q0KUT1-F1
#
_entry.id   AF-A0A9Q0KUT1-F1
#
_cell.length_a   1.000
_cell.length_b   1.000
_cell.length_c   1.000
_cell.angle_alpha   90.00
_cell.angle_beta   90.00
_cell.angle_gamma   90.00
#
_symmetry.space_group_name_H-M   'P 1'
#
loop_
_entity.id
_entity.type
_entity.pdbx_description
1 polymer ?
#
loop_
_entity_poly.entity_id
_entity_poly.type
_entity_poly.pdbx_seq_one_letter_code
_entity_poly.pdbx_strand_id
1 'polypeptide(L)'
;MQAARLETHVECLSRVSLCSLPSASRVCHRWSQLLDSSDFYDLRHSHGHLYRTLFTGAFIDFGIYVASHRMDTDREWKTILFPTVKAVAHATLDGSFSQVRLMAIEWRVYILDQNAMIRYDAWRGTVCRDHRLYSGEEVCYWFRLCWPRIL
;
A
#
# COMPACT_ATOMS: atom_id res chain seq x y z
N MET A 1 -22.29 24.32 6.02
CA MET A 1 -22.93 23.20 6.76
C MET A 1 -22.51 21.80 6.31
N GLN A 2 -22.09 21.56 5.06
CA GLN A 2 -21.64 20.22 4.61
C GLN A 2 -20.23 19.82 5.11
N ALA A 3 -19.32 20.78 5.33
CA ALA A 3 -17.95 20.53 5.78
C ALA A 3 -17.88 19.86 7.16
N ALA A 4 -18.58 20.41 8.17
CA ALA A 4 -18.65 19.84 9.52
C ALA A 4 -19.21 18.39 9.57
N ARG A 5 -20.03 18.02 8.57
CA ARG A 5 -20.60 16.67 8.47
C ARG A 5 -19.65 15.67 7.79
N LEU A 6 -18.70 16.15 6.98
CA LEU A 6 -17.63 15.34 6.42
C LEU A 6 -16.55 15.06 7.46
N GLU A 7 -16.21 16.06 8.28
CA GLU A 7 -15.24 15.94 9.39
C GLU A 7 -15.64 14.84 10.38
N THR A 8 -16.91 14.83 10.81
CA THR A 8 -17.41 13.80 11.74
C THR A 8 -17.37 12.38 11.15
N HIS A 9 -17.59 12.22 9.85
CA HIS A 9 -17.53 10.91 9.21
C HIS A 9 -16.09 10.38 9.11
N VAL A 10 -15.12 11.23 8.74
CA VAL A 10 -13.69 10.85 8.70
C VAL A 10 -13.21 10.49 10.09
N GLU A 11 -13.61 11.25 11.11
CA GLU A 11 -13.26 10.98 12.51
C GLU A 11 -13.85 9.68 13.05
N CYS A 12 -15.10 9.35 12.70
CA CYS A 12 -15.65 8.04 13.04
C CYS A 12 -14.87 6.91 12.36
N LEU A 13 -14.56 7.05 11.06
CA LEU A 13 -13.83 6.03 10.31
C LEU A 13 -12.38 5.88 10.79
N SER A 14 -11.71 6.95 11.24
CA SER A 14 -10.31 6.89 11.67
C SER A 14 -10.12 6.03 12.91
N ARG A 15 -11.16 5.90 13.75
CA ARG A 15 -11.17 5.09 14.97
C ARG A 15 -11.45 3.60 14.72
N VAL A 16 -11.87 3.23 13.52
CA VAL A 16 -12.18 1.84 13.15
C VAL A 16 -10.89 1.01 13.04
N SER A 17 -10.92 -0.29 13.35
CA SER A 17 -9.74 -1.15 13.17
C SER A 17 -9.28 -1.20 11.70
N LEU A 18 -7.97 -1.27 11.47
CA LEU A 18 -7.40 -1.46 10.11
C LEU A 18 -7.98 -2.71 9.43
N CYS A 19 -8.25 -3.78 10.18
CA CYS A 19 -8.77 -5.03 9.60
C CYS A 19 -10.19 -4.89 9.03
N SER A 20 -10.97 -3.90 9.50
CA SER A 20 -12.32 -3.61 9.02
C SER A 20 -12.37 -2.60 7.88
N LEU A 21 -11.26 -1.94 7.54
CA LEU A 21 -11.23 -0.96 6.44
C LEU A 21 -11.58 -1.54 5.07
N PRO A 22 -11.14 -2.75 4.69
CA PRO A 22 -11.57 -3.35 3.42
C PRO A 22 -13.09 -3.57 3.35
N SER A 23 -13.73 -3.85 4.48
CA SER A 23 -15.19 -4.00 4.56
C SER A 23 -15.88 -2.63 4.53
N ALA A 24 -15.34 -1.65 5.26
CA ALA A 24 -15.84 -0.29 5.31
C ALA A 24 -15.81 0.39 3.93
N SER A 25 -14.77 0.15 3.12
CA SER A 25 -14.68 0.70 1.76
C SER A 25 -15.77 0.17 0.82
N ARG A 26 -16.37 -0.99 1.13
CA ARG A 26 -17.45 -1.59 0.33
C ARG A 26 -18.85 -1.13 0.72
N VAL A 27 -19.01 -0.42 1.83
CA VAL A 27 -20.32 0.05 2.31
C VAL A 27 -20.97 1.02 1.32
N CYS A 28 -20.21 2.03 0.88
CA CYS A 28 -20.63 2.91 -0.21
C CYS A 28 -19.43 3.62 -0.84
N HIS A 29 -19.63 4.14 -2.06
CA HIS A 29 -18.59 4.87 -2.79
C HIS A 29 -17.99 6.03 -1.98
N ARG A 30 -18.82 6.75 -1.23
CA ARG A 30 -18.38 7.87 -0.40
C ARG A 30 -17.42 7.41 0.70
N TRP A 31 -17.67 6.28 1.35
CA TRP A 31 -16.74 5.73 2.34
C TRP A 31 -15.43 5.32 1.71
N SER A 32 -15.47 4.70 0.52
CA SER A 32 -14.25 4.41 -0.25
C SER A 32 -13.43 5.67 -0.51
N GLN A 33 -14.06 6.77 -0.92
CA GLN A 33 -13.38 8.05 -1.17
C GLN A 33 -12.80 8.68 0.10
N LEU A 34 -13.52 8.63 1.22
CA LEU A 34 -13.02 9.14 2.52
C LEU A 34 -11.86 8.31 3.04
N LEU A 35 -11.90 6.99 2.87
CA LEU A 35 -10.77 6.11 3.20
C LEU A 35 -9.60 6.27 2.22
N ASP A 36 -9.79 6.97 1.09
CA ASP A 36 -8.75 7.22 0.10
C ASP A 36 -8.13 8.63 0.21
N SER A 37 -8.59 9.47 1.15
CA SER A 37 -8.14 10.85 1.32
C SER A 37 -6.97 10.98 2.30
N SER A 38 -6.11 11.97 2.07
CA SER A 38 -5.00 12.30 2.96
C SER A 38 -5.48 12.71 4.36
N ASP A 39 -6.62 13.41 4.47
CA ASP A 39 -7.21 13.79 5.76
C ASP A 39 -7.44 12.59 6.68
N PHE A 40 -7.89 11.46 6.12
CA PHE A 40 -8.11 10.25 6.91
C PHE A 40 -6.80 9.62 7.38
N TYR A 41 -5.75 9.66 6.55
CA TYR A 41 -4.40 9.22 6.94
C TYR A 41 -3.84 10.10 8.05
N ASP A 42 -3.88 11.42 7.87
CA ASP A 42 -3.36 12.38 8.83
C ASP A 42 -4.07 12.27 10.18
N LEU A 43 -5.39 12.08 10.16
CA LEU A 43 -6.18 11.88 11.36
C LEU A 43 -5.84 10.56 12.07
N ARG A 44 -5.55 9.49 11.34
CA ARG A 44 -5.06 8.24 11.96
C ARG A 44 -3.65 8.38 12.50
N HIS A 45 -2.79 9.10 11.79
CA HIS A 45 -1.42 9.36 12.19
C HIS A 45 -1.39 10.18 13.49
N SER A 46 -2.17 11.26 13.57
CA SER A 46 -2.25 12.12 14.76
C SER A 46 -2.85 11.41 15.97
N HIS A 47 -3.80 10.48 15.77
CA HIS A 47 -4.37 9.66 16.83
C HIS A 47 -3.51 8.43 17.21
N GLY A 48 -2.37 8.20 16.55
CA GLY A 48 -1.52 7.03 16.83
C GLY A 48 -2.18 5.70 16.44
N HIS A 49 -3.12 5.70 15.50
CA HIS A 49 -3.80 4.51 14.99
C HIS A 49 -3.07 3.84 13.82
N LEU A 50 -1.85 4.28 13.52
CA LEU A 50 -0.96 3.66 12.55
C LEU A 50 0.09 2.82 13.27
N TYR A 51 0.35 1.63 12.74
CA TYR A 51 1.39 0.73 13.24
C TYR A 51 2.61 0.81 12.35
N ARG A 52 3.80 0.76 12.93
CA ARG A 52 5.02 0.58 12.15
C ARG A 52 4.96 -0.80 11.51
N THR A 53 4.89 -0.83 10.19
CA THR A 53 4.75 -2.08 9.44
C THR A 53 5.90 -2.18 8.45
N LEU A 54 6.64 -3.28 8.54
CA LEU A 54 7.62 -3.66 7.54
C LEU A 54 6.89 -4.35 6.40
N PHE A 55 7.16 -3.89 5.17
CA PHE A 55 6.68 -4.53 3.96
C PHE A 55 7.87 -5.12 3.22
N THR A 56 7.72 -6.35 2.77
CA THR A 56 8.65 -6.99 1.85
C THR A 56 7.86 -7.51 0.65
N GLY A 57 8.48 -7.45 -0.51
CA GLY A 57 7.88 -7.88 -1.77
C GLY A 57 8.86 -8.73 -2.54
N ALA A 58 8.36 -9.78 -3.18
CA ALA A 58 9.14 -10.60 -4.11
C ALA A 58 8.33 -10.82 -5.39
N PHE A 59 9.01 -10.66 -6.52
CA PHE A 59 8.47 -10.98 -7.83
C PHE A 59 8.85 -12.42 -8.17
N ILE A 60 7.90 -13.14 -8.70
CA ILE A 60 8.04 -14.53 -9.14
C ILE A 60 7.28 -14.70 -10.45
N ASP A 61 7.60 -15.75 -11.22
CA ASP A 61 7.05 -15.93 -12.57
C ASP A 61 5.51 -15.94 -12.63
N PHE A 62 4.88 -16.36 -11.54
CA PHE A 62 3.43 -16.49 -11.40
C PHE A 62 2.77 -15.39 -10.55
N GLY A 63 3.51 -14.36 -10.13
CA GLY A 63 2.92 -13.17 -9.52
C GLY A 63 3.81 -12.36 -8.58
N ILE A 64 3.19 -11.73 -7.59
CA ILE A 64 3.86 -10.91 -6.59
C ILE A 64 3.51 -11.44 -5.20
N TYR A 65 4.54 -11.83 -4.46
CA TYR A 65 4.43 -12.07 -3.02
C TYR A 65 4.64 -10.76 -2.28
N VAL A 66 3.70 -10.42 -1.40
CA VAL A 66 3.86 -9.32 -0.45
C VAL A 66 3.76 -9.91 0.96
N ALA A 67 4.74 -9.62 1.79
CA ALA A 67 4.69 -9.92 3.21
C ALA A 67 4.69 -8.63 4.02
N SER A 68 3.95 -8.65 5.13
CA SER A 68 3.86 -7.52 6.05
C SER A 68 4.01 -7.98 7.49
N HIS A 69 4.79 -7.24 8.28
CA HIS A 69 5.03 -7.51 9.70
C HIS A 69 4.86 -6.22 10.50
N ARG A 70 4.02 -6.25 11.53
CA ARG A 70 3.83 -5.10 12.42
C ARG A 70 4.90 -5.13 13.50
N MET A 71 5.76 -4.14 13.54
CA MET A 71 6.90 -4.10 14.46
C MET A 71 6.46 -3.97 15.92
N ASP A 72 5.35 -3.29 16.17
CA ASP A 72 4.87 -2.98 17.54
C ASP A 72 4.08 -4.14 18.17
N THR A 73 3.92 -5.26 17.45
CA THR A 73 3.21 -6.44 17.94
C THR A 73 4.05 -7.67 17.60
N ASP A 74 4.22 -8.60 18.54
CA ASP A 74 4.91 -9.88 18.30
C ASP A 74 4.04 -10.83 17.46
N ARG A 75 3.61 -10.36 16.29
CA ARG A 75 2.72 -11.06 15.38
C ARG A 75 3.51 -11.62 14.22
N GLU A 76 3.12 -12.81 13.79
CA GLU A 76 3.71 -13.47 12.63
C GLU A 76 3.59 -12.64 11.34
N TRP A 77 4.51 -12.90 10.41
CA TRP A 77 4.46 -12.34 9.08
C TRP A 77 3.16 -12.70 8.37
N LYS A 78 2.42 -11.71 7.90
CA LYS A 78 1.26 -11.92 7.02
C LYS A 78 1.71 -11.89 5.58
N THR A 79 1.50 -12.98 4.85
CA THR A 79 1.84 -13.11 3.43
C THR A 79 0.58 -13.09 2.56
N ILE A 80 0.69 -12.48 1.39
CA ILE A 80 -0.37 -12.45 0.37
C ILE A 80 0.29 -12.64 -1.00
N LEU A 81 -0.26 -13.57 -1.79
CA LEU A 81 0.12 -13.78 -3.19
C LEU A 81 -0.89 -13.10 -4.11
N PHE A 82 -0.39 -12.27 -5.02
CA PHE A 82 -1.17 -11.66 -6.10
C PHE A 82 -0.79 -12.30 -7.43
N PRO A 83 -1.65 -13.18 -8.00
CA PRO A 83 -1.35 -13.88 -9.25
C PRO A 83 -1.24 -12.92 -10.45
N THR A 84 -0.33 -13.22 -11.38
CA THR A 84 -0.04 -12.42 -12.59
C THR A 84 -1.29 -12.05 -13.39
N VAL A 85 -2.29 -12.93 -13.43
CA VAL A 85 -3.56 -12.76 -14.18
C VAL A 85 -4.42 -11.59 -13.66
N LYS A 86 -4.17 -11.10 -12.44
CA LYS A 86 -4.94 -9.98 -11.84
C LYS A 86 -4.12 -8.72 -11.55
N ALA A 87 -2.79 -8.80 -11.53
CA ALA A 87 -1.96 -7.71 -11.01
C ALA A 87 -1.12 -7.00 -12.08
N VAL A 88 -0.53 -7.72 -13.04
CA VAL A 88 0.46 -7.16 -13.97
C VAL A 88 0.47 -8.03 -15.23
N ALA A 89 0.09 -7.46 -16.39
CA ALA A 89 0.17 -8.17 -17.66
C ALA A 89 1.60 -8.71 -17.90
N HIS A 90 1.68 -9.89 -18.52
CA HIS A 90 2.88 -10.70 -18.80
C HIS A 90 4.09 -9.96 -19.39
N ALA A 91 3.94 -8.74 -19.92
CA ALA A 91 5.01 -7.99 -20.56
C ALA A 91 6.06 -7.38 -19.60
N THR A 92 5.92 -7.54 -18.27
CA THR A 92 6.85 -6.93 -17.28
C THR A 92 7.66 -7.97 -16.49
N LEU A 93 7.36 -9.27 -16.60
CA LEU A 93 8.00 -10.34 -15.83
C LEU A 93 9.02 -11.15 -16.65
N ASP A 94 9.56 -10.61 -17.75
CA ASP A 94 10.64 -11.24 -18.54
C ASP A 94 12.01 -11.21 -17.81
N GLY A 95 12.01 -11.23 -16.46
CA GLY A 95 13.22 -11.34 -15.64
C GLY A 95 14.10 -10.08 -15.57
N SER A 96 13.69 -8.94 -16.16
CA SER A 96 14.48 -7.70 -16.20
C SER A 96 14.11 -6.71 -15.08
N PHE A 97 14.02 -7.16 -13.82
CA PHE A 97 13.86 -6.27 -12.66
C PHE A 97 15.22 -5.78 -12.15
N SER A 98 16.05 -5.23 -13.04
CA SER A 98 17.41 -4.80 -12.67
C SER A 98 17.43 -3.52 -11.82
N GLN A 99 16.35 -2.72 -11.85
CA GLN A 99 16.24 -1.44 -11.14
C GLN A 99 14.85 -1.20 -10.55
N VAL A 100 14.39 -2.10 -9.68
CA VAL A 100 13.14 -1.86 -8.93
C VAL A 100 13.37 -0.81 -7.85
N ARG A 101 12.52 0.21 -7.85
CA ARG A 101 12.46 1.23 -6.79
C ARG A 101 11.20 1.04 -5.97
N LEU A 102 11.33 1.20 -4.66
CA LEU A 102 10.23 1.11 -3.72
C LEU A 102 10.02 2.47 -3.07
N MET A 103 8.77 2.91 -3.03
CA MET A 103 8.38 4.16 -2.39
C MET A 103 7.12 3.91 -1.56
N ALA A 104 7.08 4.47 -0.36
CA ALA A 104 5.88 4.48 0.46
C ALA A 104 5.37 5.92 0.56
N ILE A 105 4.15 6.16 0.11
CA ILE A 105 3.45 7.42 0.28
C ILE A 105 2.19 7.11 1.08
N GLU A 106 2.09 7.67 2.29
CA GLU A 106 0.98 7.42 3.20
C GLU A 106 0.78 5.91 3.46
N TRP A 107 -0.38 5.34 3.12
CA TRP A 107 -0.67 3.90 3.25
C TRP A 107 -0.45 3.10 1.96
N ARG A 108 0.11 3.74 0.93
CA ARG A 108 0.29 3.16 -0.40
C ARG A 108 1.77 2.88 -0.62
N VAL A 109 2.08 1.63 -0.94
CA VAL A 109 3.43 1.20 -1.33
C VAL A 109 3.46 1.11 -2.85
N TYR A 110 4.35 1.85 -3.47
CA TYR A 110 4.59 1.87 -4.90
C TYR A 110 5.85 1.08 -5.20
N ILE A 111 5.72 0.14 -6.14
CA ILE A 111 6.81 -0.60 -6.72
C ILE A 111 6.95 -0.11 -8.15
N LEU A 112 8.04 0.62 -8.39
CA LEU A 112 8.38 1.23 -9.65
C LEU A 112 9.40 0.34 -10.34
N ASP A 113 9.10 -0.03 -11.57
CA ASP A 113 10.02 -0.65 -12.50
C ASP A 113 10.09 0.21 -13.77
N GLN A 114 11.11 0.00 -14.59
CA GLN A 114 11.32 0.70 -15.86
C GLN A 114 10.07 0.71 -16.77
N ASN A 115 9.22 -0.33 -16.68
CA ASN A 115 8.07 -0.50 -17.57
C ASN A 115 6.72 -0.61 -16.84
N ALA A 116 6.69 -0.47 -15.52
CA ALA A 116 5.46 -0.56 -14.75
C ALA A 116 5.53 0.13 -13.39
N MET A 117 4.41 0.70 -12.97
CA MET A 117 4.17 1.07 -11.59
C MET A 117 3.07 0.17 -11.01
N ILE A 118 3.38 -0.44 -9.87
CA ILE A 118 2.46 -1.29 -9.13
C ILE A 118 2.20 -0.61 -7.80
N ARG A 119 0.94 -0.42 -7.48
CA ARG A 119 0.50 0.17 -6.21
C ARG A 119 -0.11 -0.90 -5.34
N TYR A 120 0.47 -1.11 -4.18
CA TYR A 120 -0.08 -1.89 -3.09
C TYR A 120 -0.75 -0.95 -2.06
N ASP A 121 -2.05 -1.13 -1.86
CA ASP A 121 -2.81 -0.45 -0.81
C ASP A 121 -2.73 -1.30 0.47
N ALA A 122 -1.99 -0.82 1.47
CA ALA A 122 -1.77 -1.55 2.71
C ALA A 122 -3.00 -1.62 3.62
N TRP A 123 -3.98 -0.74 3.43
CA TRP A 123 -5.22 -0.75 4.19
C TRP A 123 -6.23 -1.74 3.64
N ARG A 124 -6.31 -1.82 2.30
CA ARG A 124 -7.24 -2.70 1.60
C ARG A 124 -6.64 -4.08 1.31
N GLY A 125 -5.32 -4.21 1.36
CA GLY A 125 -4.61 -5.43 0.98
C GLY A 125 -4.78 -5.73 -0.51
N THR A 126 -4.82 -4.69 -1.34
CA THR A 126 -5.07 -4.81 -2.79
C THR A 126 -3.89 -4.30 -3.58
N VAL A 127 -3.55 -5.01 -4.67
CA VAL A 127 -2.56 -4.57 -5.66
C VAL A 127 -3.28 -4.10 -6.91
N CYS A 128 -2.92 -2.93 -7.41
CA CYS A 128 -3.38 -2.41 -8.70
C CYS A 128 -2.17 -1.97 -9.53
N ARG A 129 -2.22 -2.20 -10.84
CA ARG A 129 -1.32 -1.49 -11.77
C ARG A 129 -1.80 -0.06 -11.88
N ASP A 130 -0.91 0.90 -11.63
CA ASP A 130 -1.25 2.30 -11.82
C ASP A 130 -0.71 2.73 -13.19
N HIS A 131 -1.63 3.17 -14.06
CA HIS A 131 -1.30 3.63 -15.41
C HIS A 131 -1.04 5.14 -15.46
N ARG A 132 -1.21 5.86 -14.34
CA ARG A 132 -1.05 7.30 -14.26
C ARG A 132 0.26 7.61 -13.54
N LEU A 133 1.06 8.49 -14.14
CA LEU A 133 2.37 9.04 -13.70
C LEU A 133 3.61 8.37 -14.32
N TYR A 134 3.87 8.71 -15.58
CA TYR A 134 5.23 9.12 -15.99
C TYR A 134 5.16 10.62 -16.27
N SER A 135 5.42 11.44 -15.25
CA SER A 135 5.72 12.86 -15.43
C SER A 135 6.46 13.36 -14.20
N GLY A 136 7.77 13.55 -14.37
CA GLY A 136 8.56 14.58 -13.68
C GLY A 136 8.82 14.46 -12.18
N GLU A 137 10.11 14.37 -11.85
CA GLU A 137 10.75 14.75 -10.57
C GLU A 137 10.58 13.78 -9.39
N GLU A 138 11.46 12.77 -9.35
CA GLU A 138 11.65 11.86 -8.23
C GLU A 138 12.47 12.51 -7.11
N VAL A 139 11.85 12.74 -5.94
CA VAL A 139 12.58 12.83 -4.67
C VAL A 139 12.74 11.40 -4.14
N CYS A 140 13.92 10.81 -4.38
CA CYS A 140 14.26 9.47 -3.90
C CYS A 140 14.62 9.51 -2.41
N TYR A 141 13.71 9.10 -1.54
CA TYR A 141 14.07 8.76 -0.15
C TYR A 141 14.56 7.31 -0.11
N TRP A 142 15.85 7.13 0.18
CA TRP A 142 16.47 5.82 0.36
C TRP A 142 15.94 5.15 1.63
N PHE A 143 15.10 4.12 1.49
CA PHE A 143 14.79 3.22 2.60
C PHE A 143 15.71 2.01 2.53
N ARG A 144 16.57 1.85 3.54
CA ARG A 144 17.39 0.66 3.73
C ARG A 144 16.50 -0.49 4.21
N LEU A 145 15.99 -1.29 3.28
CA LEU A 145 15.51 -2.64 3.61
C LEU A 145 16.77 -3.47 3.91
N CYS A 146 17.11 -3.62 5.19
CA CYS A 146 18.16 -4.53 5.62
C CYS A 146 17.81 -5.96 5.17
N TRP A 147 18.44 -6.42 4.10
CA TRP A 147 18.56 -7.84 3.81
C TRP A 147 19.60 -8.43 4.76
N PRO A 148 19.29 -9.51 5.51
CA PRO A 148 20.35 -10.36 6.00
C PRO A 148 20.98 -11.04 4.79
N ARG A 149 22.28 -10.82 4.60
CA ARG A 149 23.11 -11.74 3.81
C ARG A 149 22.91 -13.12 4.39
N ILE A 150 22.37 -14.03 3.58
CA ILE A 150 22.61 -15.45 3.78
C ILE A 150 23.78 -15.78 2.85
N LEU A 151 24.89 -16.12 3.50
CA LEU A 151 26.26 -16.40 3.03
C LEU A 151 27.15 -15.17 2.79
#